data_AF-A0A935PCF6-F1
#
_entry.id   AF-A0A935PCF6-F1
#
_cell.length_a   1.000
_cell.length_b   1.000
_cell.length_c   1.000
_cell.angle_alpha   90.00
_cell.angle_beta   90.00
_cell.angle_gamma   90.00
#
_symmetry.space_group_name_H-M   'P 1'
#
loop_
_entity.id
_entity.type
_entity.pdbx_description
1 polymer ?
#
loop_
_entity_poly.entity_id
_entity_poly.type
_entity_poly.pdbx_seq_one_letter_code
_entity_poly.pdbx_strand_id
1 'polypeptide(L)'
;MQFVNGGGAVGEADYRVSTDGGKTWGAVQTASWGGTITVDGTAGHEQVLRFTASGAADGFAENDLFTVNAFAPGVYGGNGEDLSVATGRGSRMVYNVTGEEAFTDRGRGGVDLFAVLESLKTALEQGDREGVIDQVGRLTAAQDSIRQYVAESGARRSSLDITRANYQVLDDKVAGLMSATEDVDLERLIVEFKMKETALQASYAMSVQIGKMSILEYLR
;
A
#
# COMPACT_ATOMS: atom_id res chain seq x y z
N MET A 1 13.98 -17.77 8.83
CA MET A 1 14.52 -17.89 10.20
C MET A 1 15.82 -17.09 10.28
N GLN A 2 15.98 -16.27 11.31
CA GLN A 2 17.19 -15.48 11.54
C GLN A 2 17.73 -15.77 12.93
N PHE A 3 19.04 -15.96 13.05
CA PHE A 3 19.72 -16.06 14.33
C PHE A 3 19.98 -14.66 14.90
N VAL A 4 19.53 -14.43 16.13
CA VAL A 4 19.57 -13.12 16.83
C VAL A 4 20.77 -13.04 17.76
N ASN A 5 21.26 -14.19 18.24
CA ASN A 5 22.49 -14.27 18.99
C ASN A 5 23.19 -15.60 18.63
N GLY A 6 24.37 -15.48 18.01
CA GLY A 6 25.26 -16.60 17.68
C GLY A 6 26.42 -16.75 18.67
N GLY A 7 26.46 -15.94 19.73
CA GLY A 7 27.65 -15.73 20.57
C GLY A 7 27.79 -16.64 21.79
N GLY A 8 27.05 -17.74 21.88
CA GLY A 8 27.12 -18.69 23.00
C GLY A 8 27.75 -20.02 22.58
N ALA A 9 28.42 -20.71 23.51
CA ALA A 9 29.10 -21.99 23.27
C ALA A 9 28.27 -23.00 22.46
N VAL A 10 28.96 -23.91 21.75
CA VAL A 10 28.38 -25.04 21.00
C VAL A 10 27.26 -25.68 21.82
N GLY A 11 26.01 -25.47 21.44
CA GLY A 11 24.90 -26.06 22.18
C GLY A 11 23.58 -25.30 22.10
N GLU A 12 23.56 -23.96 22.05
CA GLU A 12 22.32 -23.17 22.05
C GLU A 12 22.43 -21.92 21.16
N ALA A 13 21.40 -21.65 20.37
CA ALA A 13 21.31 -20.46 19.53
C ALA A 13 19.94 -19.79 19.67
N ASP A 14 19.94 -18.47 19.77
CA ASP A 14 18.71 -17.68 19.78
C ASP A 14 18.30 -17.35 18.34
N TYR A 15 17.06 -17.67 18.01
CA TYR A 15 16.51 -17.48 16.68
C TYR A 15 15.13 -16.84 16.74
N ARG A 16 14.71 -16.29 15.61
CA ARG A 16 13.36 -15.82 15.36
C ARG A 16 12.88 -16.34 14.01
N VAL A 17 11.61 -16.71 13.96
CA VAL A 17 10.96 -17.19 12.73
C VAL A 17 10.07 -16.08 12.18
N SER A 18 10.02 -16.02 10.85
CA SER A 18 9.13 -15.15 10.11
C SER A 18 8.37 -16.01 9.10
N THR A 19 7.06 -15.81 9.04
CA THR A 19 6.14 -16.47 8.10
C THR A 19 5.80 -15.59 6.90
N ASP A 20 6.28 -14.34 6.87
CA ASP A 20 5.96 -13.33 5.84
C ASP A 20 7.18 -12.88 5.04
N GLY A 21 8.20 -13.74 4.96
CA GLY A 21 9.43 -13.46 4.20
C GLY A 21 10.37 -12.47 4.87
N GLY A 22 10.30 -12.33 6.20
CA GLY A 22 11.21 -11.51 7.01
C GLY A 22 10.71 -10.09 7.30
N LYS A 23 9.43 -9.79 7.02
CA LYS A 23 8.85 -8.46 7.26
C LYS A 23 8.49 -8.30 8.73
N THR A 24 7.88 -9.32 9.33
CA THR A 24 7.66 -9.42 10.77
C THR A 24 8.38 -10.64 11.30
N TRP A 25 8.84 -10.53 12.55
CA TRP A 25 9.55 -11.59 13.23
C TRP A 25 8.81 -11.94 14.52
N GLY A 26 8.66 -13.24 14.76
CA GLY A 26 8.11 -13.74 16.02
C GLY A 26 9.02 -13.46 17.20
N ALA A 27 8.59 -13.93 18.37
CA ALA A 27 9.39 -13.89 19.58
C ALA A 27 10.73 -14.63 19.39
N VAL A 28 11.76 -14.15 20.09
CA VAL A 28 13.05 -14.85 20.15
C VAL A 28 12.86 -16.17 20.89
N GLN A 29 13.35 -17.25 20.30
CA GLN A 29 13.32 -18.60 20.84
C GLN A 29 14.74 -19.15 20.90
N THR A 30 15.01 -20.03 21.86
CA THR A 30 16.31 -20.69 22.00
C THR A 30 16.18 -22.12 21.48
N ALA A 31 17.09 -22.55 20.61
CA ALA A 31 17.16 -23.93 20.14
C ALA A 31 18.51 -24.53 20.48
N SER A 32 18.49 -25.77 20.96
CA SER A 32 19.70 -26.54 21.14
C SER A 32 20.14 -27.25 19.86
N TRP A 33 21.44 -27.43 19.67
CA TRP A 33 21.96 -28.23 18.55
C TRP A 33 21.39 -29.64 18.55
N GLY A 34 21.03 -30.15 17.36
CA GLY A 34 20.37 -31.45 17.21
C GLY A 34 18.88 -31.45 17.55
N GLY A 35 18.35 -30.37 18.13
CA GLY A 35 16.93 -30.12 18.33
C GLY A 35 16.19 -29.79 17.03
N THR A 36 14.87 -29.93 17.09
CA THR A 36 13.95 -29.60 16.00
C THR A 36 13.40 -28.19 16.20
N ILE A 37 13.51 -27.36 15.18
CA ILE A 37 12.95 -26.02 15.11
C ILE A 37 11.73 -26.06 14.20
N THR A 38 10.55 -25.80 14.74
CA THR A 38 9.31 -25.73 13.98
C THR A 38 9.18 -24.34 13.35
N VAL A 39 9.32 -24.27 12.04
CA VAL A 39 9.16 -23.05 11.22
C VAL A 39 7.70 -22.80 10.87
N ASP A 40 6.94 -23.87 10.68
CA ASP A 40 5.49 -23.85 10.51
C ASP A 40 4.89 -24.97 11.36
N GLY A 41 3.95 -24.62 12.25
CA GLY A 41 3.26 -25.55 13.15
C GLY A 41 1.85 -25.91 12.69
N THR A 42 1.48 -25.53 11.47
CA THR A 42 0.16 -25.85 10.90
C THR A 42 0.02 -27.35 10.73
N ALA A 43 -1.00 -27.94 11.37
CA ALA A 43 -1.22 -29.37 11.38
C ALA A 43 -1.36 -29.93 9.95
N GLY A 44 -0.52 -30.91 9.57
CA GLY A 44 -0.48 -31.49 8.23
C GLY A 44 0.47 -30.79 7.24
N HIS A 45 1.04 -29.65 7.62
CA HIS A 45 2.00 -28.87 6.84
C HIS A 45 3.23 -28.48 7.67
N GLU A 46 3.53 -29.22 8.73
CA GLU A 46 4.58 -28.86 9.67
C GLU A 46 5.95 -28.83 8.98
N GLN A 47 6.60 -27.66 9.03
CA GLN A 47 7.96 -27.51 8.55
C GLN A 47 8.90 -27.49 9.74
N VAL A 48 9.73 -28.52 9.83
CA VAL A 48 10.67 -28.69 10.95
C VAL A 48 12.09 -28.74 10.40
N LEU A 49 12.93 -27.84 10.90
CA LEU A 49 14.36 -27.81 10.62
C LEU A 49 15.12 -28.48 11.74
N ARG A 50 16.12 -29.28 11.38
CA ARG A 50 17.07 -29.85 12.34
C ARG A 50 18.47 -29.45 11.94
N PHE A 51 19.15 -28.77 12.84
CA PHE A 51 20.55 -28.37 12.65
C PHE A 51 21.46 -29.35 13.41
N THR A 52 22.44 -29.91 12.72
CA THR A 52 23.39 -30.88 13.30
C THR A 52 24.81 -30.36 13.08
N ALA A 53 25.61 -30.29 14.15
CA ALA A 53 27.00 -29.84 14.05
C ALA A 53 27.83 -30.94 13.40
N SER A 54 28.70 -30.58 12.46
CA SER A 54 29.72 -31.47 11.94
C SER A 54 30.97 -31.47 12.82
N GLY A 55 31.19 -30.44 13.65
CA GLY A 55 32.30 -30.36 14.60
C GLY A 55 32.17 -29.25 15.65
N ALA A 56 33.12 -29.20 16.59
CA ALA A 56 33.12 -28.26 17.72
C ALA A 56 33.40 -26.78 17.33
N ALA A 57 33.70 -26.52 16.06
CA ALA A 57 33.89 -25.18 15.51
C ALA A 57 32.68 -24.68 14.70
N ASP A 58 31.66 -25.53 14.51
CA ASP A 58 30.45 -25.11 13.80
C ASP A 58 29.56 -24.29 14.72
N GLY A 59 29.26 -23.07 14.30
CA GLY A 59 28.45 -22.09 15.02
C GLY A 59 27.68 -21.23 14.01
N PHE A 60 26.45 -20.83 14.36
CA PHE A 60 25.74 -19.80 13.61
C PHE A 60 26.25 -18.44 14.06
N ALA A 61 26.48 -17.54 13.11
CA ALA A 61 26.77 -16.15 13.43
C ALA A 61 25.47 -15.38 13.70
N GLU A 62 25.61 -14.23 14.37
CA GLU A 62 24.51 -13.28 14.46
C GLU A 62 24.08 -12.88 13.04
N ASN A 63 22.78 -12.87 12.79
CA ASN A 63 22.16 -12.56 11.51
C ASN A 63 22.33 -13.58 10.39
N ASP A 64 22.79 -14.80 10.70
CA ASP A 64 22.65 -15.91 9.75
C ASP A 64 21.18 -16.13 9.41
N LEU A 65 20.89 -16.14 8.11
CA LEU A 65 19.53 -16.25 7.57
C LEU A 65 19.35 -17.60 6.88
N PHE A 66 18.37 -18.36 7.35
CA PHE A 66 17.90 -19.58 6.70
C PHE A 66 16.49 -19.36 6.19
N THR A 67 16.33 -19.56 4.89
CA THR A 67 15.03 -19.47 4.21
C THR A 67 14.65 -20.84 3.69
N VAL A 68 13.49 -21.31 4.11
CA VAL A 68 12.86 -22.52 3.56
C VAL A 68 11.75 -22.05 2.65
N ASN A 69 11.90 -22.31 1.36
CA ASN A 69 10.84 -22.10 0.39
C ASN A 69 10.15 -23.44 0.16
N ALA A 70 9.26 -23.83 1.08
CA ALA A 70 8.42 -25.00 0.87
C ALA A 70 7.24 -24.61 -0.04
N PHE A 71 7.27 -25.11 -1.27
CA PHE A 71 6.16 -25.03 -2.19
C PHE A 71 5.46 -26.39 -2.20
N ALA A 72 4.34 -26.50 -1.50
CA ALA A 72 3.43 -27.61 -1.73
C ALA A 72 2.56 -27.26 -2.97
N PRO A 73 2.45 -28.16 -3.96
CA PRO A 73 1.49 -27.97 -5.04
C PRO A 73 0.09 -27.90 -4.42
N GLY A 74 -0.63 -26.80 -4.65
CA GLY A 74 -1.92 -26.55 -3.98
C GLY A 74 -1.86 -25.59 -2.79
N VAL A 75 -0.74 -24.89 -2.55
CA VAL A 75 -0.71 -23.78 -1.57
C VAL A 75 -0.49 -22.45 -2.29
N TYR A 76 -1.22 -21.41 -1.86
CA TYR A 76 -1.10 -20.07 -2.41
C TYR A 76 0.28 -19.47 -2.09
N GLY A 77 1.08 -19.19 -3.12
CA GLY A 77 2.44 -18.64 -3.01
C GLY A 77 2.55 -17.13 -3.20
N GLY A 78 1.43 -16.39 -3.13
CA GLY A 78 1.42 -14.93 -3.24
C GLY A 78 1.48 -14.23 -1.87
N ASN A 79 1.20 -12.92 -1.86
CA ASN A 79 1.15 -12.10 -0.66
C ASN A 79 -0.26 -11.53 -0.40
N GLY A 80 -0.64 -11.42 0.88
CA GLY A 80 -1.85 -10.74 1.34
C GLY A 80 -1.73 -9.24 1.45
N GLU A 81 -0.99 -8.57 0.55
CA GLU A 81 -0.74 -7.13 0.68
C GLU A 81 -1.82 -6.26 0.04
N ASP A 82 -2.32 -5.32 0.83
CA ASP A 82 -3.27 -4.31 0.39
C ASP A 82 -2.59 -3.22 -0.45
N LEU A 83 -3.14 -2.98 -1.63
CA LEU A 83 -2.86 -1.84 -2.48
C LEU A 83 -3.85 -0.74 -2.18
N SER A 84 -3.33 0.43 -1.78
CA SER A 84 -4.15 1.59 -1.43
C SER A 84 -3.78 2.83 -2.23
N VAL A 85 -4.78 3.68 -2.47
CA VAL A 85 -4.63 4.97 -3.14
C VAL A 85 -5.11 6.08 -2.22
N ALA A 86 -4.44 7.23 -2.22
CA ALA A 86 -4.87 8.40 -1.47
C ALA A 86 -6.11 9.01 -2.15
N THR A 87 -7.21 9.13 -1.41
CA THR A 87 -8.47 9.72 -1.89
C THR A 87 -8.73 11.11 -1.32
N GLY A 88 -7.83 11.62 -0.48
CA GLY A 88 -7.87 12.98 0.07
C GLY A 88 -6.82 13.22 1.15
N ARG A 89 -6.87 14.39 1.80
CA ARG A 89 -5.95 14.70 2.90
C ARG A 89 -6.21 13.76 4.08
N GLY A 90 -5.28 12.83 4.31
CA GLY A 90 -5.36 11.84 5.38
C GLY A 90 -6.27 10.64 5.12
N SER A 91 -6.86 10.53 3.93
CA SER A 91 -7.72 9.40 3.56
C SER A 91 -7.04 8.52 2.50
N ARG A 92 -6.96 7.22 2.76
CA ARG A 92 -6.52 6.19 1.81
C ARG A 92 -7.63 5.15 1.65
N MET A 93 -7.76 4.65 0.43
CA MET A 93 -8.71 3.61 0.07
C MET A 93 -7.97 2.40 -0.48
N VAL A 94 -8.17 1.23 0.13
CA VAL A 94 -7.71 -0.06 -0.42
C VAL A 94 -8.59 -0.44 -1.59
N TYR A 95 -8.00 -0.82 -2.72
CA TYR A 95 -8.74 -1.07 -3.96
C TYR A 95 -8.57 -2.48 -4.52
N ASN A 96 -7.59 -3.26 -4.07
CA ASN A 96 -7.43 -4.66 -4.49
C ASN A 96 -8.13 -5.63 -3.54
N VAL A 97 -8.37 -6.83 -4.04
CA VAL A 97 -8.60 -8.02 -3.23
C VAL A 97 -7.33 -8.86 -3.36
N THR A 98 -6.79 -9.33 -2.25
CA THR A 98 -5.55 -10.13 -2.26
C THR A 98 -5.88 -11.57 -2.67
N GLY A 99 -4.91 -12.29 -3.25
CA GLY A 99 -5.15 -13.69 -3.62
C GLY A 99 -5.28 -14.60 -2.40
N GLU A 100 -4.66 -14.22 -1.28
CA GLU A 100 -4.86 -14.86 0.02
C GLU A 100 -6.32 -14.72 0.46
N GLU A 101 -6.85 -13.49 0.46
CA GLU A 101 -8.25 -13.25 0.79
C GLU A 101 -9.23 -13.90 -0.21
N ALA A 102 -8.88 -14.01 -1.48
CA ALA A 102 -9.79 -14.56 -2.50
C ALA A 102 -9.82 -16.09 -2.58
N PHE A 103 -8.70 -16.77 -2.27
CA PHE A 103 -8.53 -18.20 -2.58
C PHE A 103 -8.19 -19.08 -1.38
N THR A 104 -7.85 -18.52 -0.21
CA THR A 104 -7.53 -19.30 0.99
C THR A 104 -8.60 -19.16 2.08
N ASP A 105 -8.47 -19.95 3.13
CA ASP A 105 -9.34 -19.91 4.31
C ASP A 105 -9.23 -18.61 5.13
N ARG A 106 -8.25 -17.76 4.83
CA ARG A 106 -8.06 -16.43 5.45
C ARG A 106 -9.00 -15.37 4.90
N GLY A 107 -9.74 -15.71 3.84
CA GLY A 107 -10.76 -14.87 3.23
C GLY A 107 -12.14 -14.93 3.88
N ARG A 108 -13.10 -14.25 3.25
CA ARG A 108 -14.53 -14.40 3.51
C ARG A 108 -14.98 -15.75 2.96
N GLY A 109 -15.66 -16.51 3.80
CA GLY A 109 -16.15 -17.85 3.48
C GLY A 109 -15.33 -18.97 4.12
N GLY A 110 -14.10 -18.72 4.56
CA GLY A 110 -13.27 -19.71 5.28
C GLY A 110 -13.00 -20.97 4.46
N VAL A 111 -13.10 -20.90 3.13
CA VAL A 111 -12.88 -22.03 2.23
C VAL A 111 -11.55 -21.84 1.52
N ASP A 112 -10.59 -22.71 1.82
CA ASP A 112 -9.40 -22.86 1.00
C ASP A 112 -9.75 -23.60 -0.30
N LEU A 113 -9.74 -22.86 -1.42
CA LEU A 113 -10.08 -23.39 -2.73
C LEU A 113 -9.11 -24.49 -3.16
N PHE A 114 -7.82 -24.34 -2.83
CA PHE A 114 -6.82 -25.31 -3.24
C PHE A 114 -6.94 -26.61 -2.45
N ALA A 115 -7.18 -26.53 -1.14
CA ALA A 115 -7.44 -27.70 -0.30
C ALA A 115 -8.72 -28.44 -0.73
N VAL A 116 -9.76 -27.71 -1.16
CA VAL A 116 -10.99 -28.30 -1.72
C VAL A 116 -10.72 -29.03 -3.03
N LEU A 117 -9.92 -28.46 -3.92
CA LEU A 117 -9.56 -29.11 -5.19
C LEU A 117 -8.71 -30.36 -4.97
N GLU A 118 -7.78 -30.33 -4.02
CA GLU A 118 -7.00 -31.51 -3.62
C GLU A 118 -7.90 -32.60 -3.04
N SER A 119 -8.78 -32.24 -2.10
CA SER A 119 -9.75 -33.16 -1.50
C SER A 119 -10.68 -33.76 -2.55
N LEU A 120 -11.09 -32.98 -3.56
CA LEU A 120 -11.95 -33.45 -4.65
C LEU A 120 -11.21 -34.47 -5.53
N LYS A 121 -9.94 -34.19 -5.86
CA LYS A 121 -9.10 -35.13 -6.60
C LYS A 121 -8.98 -36.45 -5.83
N THR A 122 -8.66 -36.40 -4.54
CA THR A 122 -8.55 -37.60 -3.69
C THR A 122 -9.85 -38.39 -3.63
N ALA A 123 -11.00 -37.72 -3.45
CA ALA A 123 -12.30 -38.37 -3.43
C ALA A 123 -12.63 -39.05 -4.78
N LEU A 124 -12.28 -38.41 -5.91
CA LEU A 124 -12.44 -39.00 -7.24
C LEU A 124 -11.53 -40.22 -7.46
N GLU A 125 -10.28 -40.16 -7.01
CA GLU A 125 -9.33 -41.29 -7.09
C GLU A 125 -9.76 -42.48 -6.23
N GLN A 126 -10.41 -42.22 -5.10
CA GLN A 126 -10.89 -43.24 -4.16
C GLN A 126 -12.30 -43.76 -4.50
N GLY A 127 -13.00 -43.14 -5.45
CA GLY A 127 -14.39 -43.47 -5.76
C GLY A 127 -15.37 -43.10 -4.64
N ASP A 128 -15.00 -42.17 -3.75
CA ASP A 128 -15.84 -41.71 -2.65
C ASP A 128 -16.89 -40.70 -3.17
N ARG A 129 -18.11 -41.21 -3.38
CA ARG A 129 -19.21 -40.42 -3.91
C ARG A 129 -19.70 -39.35 -2.93
N GLU A 130 -19.67 -39.61 -1.62
CA GLU A 130 -20.09 -38.61 -0.62
C GLU A 130 -19.05 -37.49 -0.54
N GLY A 131 -17.77 -37.84 -0.48
CA GLY A 131 -16.67 -36.87 -0.50
C GLY A 131 -16.70 -35.95 -1.73
N VAL A 132 -17.02 -36.49 -2.92
CA VAL A 132 -17.18 -35.67 -4.13
C VAL A 132 -18.33 -34.66 -4.01
N ILE A 133 -19.49 -35.08 -3.49
CA ILE A 133 -20.65 -34.20 -3.33
C ILE A 133 -20.33 -33.07 -2.33
N ASP A 134 -19.67 -33.39 -1.23
CA ASP A 134 -19.25 -32.42 -0.22
C ASP A 134 -18.28 -31.38 -0.80
N GLN A 135 -17.28 -31.82 -1.58
CA GLN A 135 -16.35 -30.88 -2.21
C GLN A 135 -17.02 -30.00 -3.28
N VAL A 136 -18.01 -30.52 -4.02
CA VAL A 136 -18.81 -29.69 -4.95
C VAL A 136 -19.59 -28.61 -4.20
N GLY A 137 -20.14 -28.92 -3.04
CA GLY A 137 -20.78 -27.94 -2.16
C GLY A 137 -19.80 -26.84 -1.73
N ARG A 138 -18.59 -27.22 -1.29
CA ARG A 138 -17.54 -26.26 -0.91
C ARG A 138 -17.04 -25.42 -2.09
N LEU A 139 -16.90 -26.00 -3.28
CA LEU A 139 -16.56 -25.26 -4.51
C LEU A 139 -17.62 -24.22 -4.86
N THR A 140 -18.90 -24.55 -4.65
CA THR A 140 -20.00 -23.60 -4.89
C THR A 140 -19.91 -22.42 -3.92
N ALA A 141 -19.65 -22.68 -2.64
CA ALA A 141 -19.44 -21.62 -1.64
C ALA A 141 -18.21 -20.74 -1.95
N ALA A 142 -17.10 -21.35 -2.38
CA ALA A 142 -15.93 -20.61 -2.83
C ALA A 142 -16.22 -19.74 -4.06
N GLN A 143 -16.98 -20.28 -5.03
CA GLN A 143 -17.42 -19.52 -6.21
C GLN A 143 -18.25 -18.30 -5.83
N ASP A 144 -19.19 -18.43 -4.88
CA ASP A 144 -20.01 -17.31 -4.44
C ASP A 144 -19.19 -16.25 -3.69
N SER A 145 -18.20 -16.67 -2.92
CA SER A 145 -17.25 -15.77 -2.26
C SER A 145 -16.43 -14.97 -3.29
N ILE A 146 -15.91 -15.63 -4.33
CA ILE A 146 -15.20 -14.97 -5.44
C ILE A 146 -16.11 -13.97 -6.17
N ARG A 147 -17.37 -14.32 -6.42
CA ARG A 147 -18.34 -13.40 -7.03
C ARG A 147 -18.55 -12.15 -6.18
N GLN A 148 -18.61 -12.30 -4.86
CA GLN A 148 -18.72 -11.18 -3.94
C GLN A 148 -17.48 -10.27 -4.02
N TYR A 149 -16.28 -10.85 -4.10
CA TYR A 149 -15.04 -10.08 -4.28
C TYR A 149 -15.00 -9.30 -5.60
N VAL A 150 -15.50 -9.90 -6.69
CA VAL A 150 -15.63 -9.21 -7.98
C VAL A 150 -16.62 -8.04 -7.88
N ALA A 151 -17.76 -8.25 -7.22
CA ALA A 151 -18.75 -7.20 -7.00
C ALA A 151 -18.19 -6.05 -6.13
N GLU A 152 -17.48 -6.39 -5.06
CA GLU A 152 -16.82 -5.41 -4.17
C GLU A 152 -15.75 -4.61 -4.92
N SER A 153 -14.92 -5.28 -5.73
CA SER A 153 -13.93 -4.60 -6.59
C SER A 153 -14.59 -3.65 -7.58
N GLY A 154 -15.73 -4.03 -8.15
CA GLY A 154 -16.55 -3.17 -9.01
C GLY A 154 -17.10 -1.94 -8.26
N ALA A 155 -17.61 -2.13 -7.04
CA ALA A 155 -18.09 -1.02 -6.20
C ALA A 155 -16.96 -0.07 -5.82
N ARG A 156 -15.78 -0.60 -5.44
CA ARG A 156 -14.58 0.19 -5.12
C ARG A 156 -14.13 1.01 -6.33
N ARG A 157 -14.11 0.41 -7.53
CA ARG A 157 -13.82 1.12 -8.79
C ARG A 157 -14.80 2.26 -9.03
N SER A 158 -16.10 2.01 -8.89
CA SER A 158 -17.13 3.04 -9.07
C SER A 158 -16.94 4.21 -8.08
N SER A 159 -16.63 3.92 -6.82
CA SER A 159 -16.32 4.94 -5.82
C SER A 159 -15.09 5.78 -6.19
N LEU A 160 -14.04 5.16 -6.74
CA LEU A 160 -12.85 5.88 -7.22
C LEU A 160 -13.17 6.76 -8.43
N ASP A 161 -14.02 6.29 -9.35
CA ASP A 161 -14.45 7.07 -10.52
C ASP A 161 -15.29 8.29 -10.09
N ILE A 162 -16.20 8.14 -9.11
CA ILE A 162 -16.95 9.26 -8.51
C ILE A 162 -15.99 10.25 -7.83
N THR A 163 -15.02 9.75 -7.06
CA THR A 163 -14.02 10.58 -6.40
C THR A 163 -13.22 11.39 -7.41
N ARG A 164 -12.78 10.76 -8.51
CA ARG A 164 -12.09 11.45 -9.61
C ARG A 164 -12.95 12.55 -10.23
N ALA A 165 -14.23 12.28 -10.51
CA ALA A 165 -15.15 13.27 -11.07
C ALA A 165 -15.34 14.46 -10.13
N ASN A 166 -15.49 14.22 -8.83
CA ASN A 166 -15.59 15.29 -7.83
C ASN A 166 -14.32 16.14 -7.77
N TYR A 167 -13.15 15.53 -7.88
CA TYR A 167 -11.88 16.26 -7.94
C TYR A 167 -11.76 17.15 -9.16
N GLN A 168 -12.22 16.69 -10.33
CA GLN A 168 -12.25 17.52 -11.55
C GLN A 168 -13.17 18.73 -11.37
N VAL A 169 -14.37 18.53 -10.84
CA VAL A 169 -15.30 19.64 -10.55
C VAL A 169 -14.72 20.62 -9.53
N LEU A 170 -13.99 20.13 -8.52
CA LEU A 170 -13.35 20.98 -7.54
C LEU A 170 -12.20 21.79 -8.16
N ASP A 171 -11.39 21.15 -9.01
CA ASP A 171 -10.30 21.79 -9.74
C ASP A 171 -10.83 22.92 -10.64
N ASP A 172 -11.86 22.65 -11.44
CA ASP A 172 -12.52 23.64 -12.28
C ASP A 172 -13.07 24.82 -11.47
N LYS A 173 -13.67 24.55 -10.30
CA LYS A 173 -14.17 25.60 -9.41
C LYS A 173 -13.06 26.44 -8.80
N VAL A 174 -11.96 25.81 -8.38
CA VAL A 174 -10.81 26.53 -7.83
C VAL A 174 -10.16 27.37 -8.91
N ALA A 175 -9.97 26.83 -10.11
CA ALA A 175 -9.48 27.58 -11.28
C ALA A 175 -10.40 28.76 -11.61
N GLY A 176 -11.72 28.57 -11.57
CA GLY A 176 -12.70 29.65 -11.78
C GLY A 176 -12.65 30.74 -10.69
N LEU A 177 -12.47 30.37 -9.42
CA LEU A 177 -12.30 31.33 -8.32
C LEU A 177 -10.97 32.09 -8.40
N MET A 178 -9.90 31.40 -8.81
CA MET A 178 -8.61 32.03 -9.08
C MET A 178 -8.73 33.02 -10.24
N SER A 179 -9.31 32.61 -11.38
CA SER A 179 -9.58 33.51 -12.50
C SER A 179 -10.42 34.70 -12.05
N ALA A 180 -11.51 34.51 -11.32
CA ALA A 180 -12.34 35.63 -10.86
C ALA A 180 -11.63 36.59 -9.87
N THR A 181 -10.61 36.11 -9.16
CA THR A 181 -9.81 36.92 -8.23
C THR A 181 -8.63 37.59 -8.93
N GLU A 182 -8.01 36.90 -9.90
CA GLU A 182 -6.81 37.32 -10.64
C GLU A 182 -7.13 38.05 -11.95
N ASP A 183 -8.36 37.93 -12.48
CA ASP A 183 -8.91 38.74 -13.55
C ASP A 183 -9.05 40.16 -13.02
N VAL A 184 -7.92 40.84 -12.93
CA VAL A 184 -7.87 42.28 -12.94
C VAL A 184 -8.44 42.68 -14.28
N ASP A 185 -9.55 43.42 -14.25
CA ASP A 185 -10.13 44.10 -15.41
C ASP A 185 -9.02 44.94 -16.06
N LEU A 186 -8.34 44.37 -17.05
CA LEU A 186 -7.11 44.92 -17.62
C LEU A 186 -7.39 46.28 -18.23
N GLU A 187 -8.59 46.44 -18.78
CA GLU A 187 -9.14 47.69 -19.26
C GLU A 187 -9.18 48.75 -18.15
N ARG A 188 -9.73 48.40 -16.97
CA ARG A 188 -9.76 49.32 -15.82
C ARG A 188 -8.37 49.62 -15.28
N LEU A 189 -7.49 48.62 -15.19
CA LEU A 189 -6.11 48.80 -14.72
C LEU A 189 -5.31 49.72 -15.67
N ILE A 190 -5.48 49.54 -16.99
CA ILE A 190 -4.86 50.40 -18.01
C ILE A 190 -5.38 51.83 -17.89
N VAL A 191 -6.69 52.02 -17.68
CA VAL A 191 -7.28 53.35 -17.49
C VAL A 191 -6.76 54.00 -16.20
N GLU A 192 -6.75 53.29 -15.07
CA GLU A 192 -6.19 53.82 -13.82
C GLU A 192 -4.70 54.15 -13.97
N PHE A 193 -3.92 53.29 -14.63
CA PHE A 193 -2.51 53.54 -14.90
C PHE A 193 -2.32 54.81 -15.75
N LYS A 194 -3.09 54.97 -16.83
CA LYS A 194 -3.03 56.16 -17.69
C LYS A 194 -3.47 57.43 -16.95
N MET A 195 -4.47 57.35 -16.08
CA MET A 195 -4.86 58.46 -15.22
C MET A 195 -3.74 58.85 -14.24
N LYS A 196 -3.09 57.87 -13.61
CA LYS A 196 -1.95 58.11 -12.70
C LYS A 196 -0.75 58.68 -13.44
N GLU A 197 -0.43 58.17 -14.63
CA GLU A 197 0.62 58.68 -15.51
C GLU A 197 0.35 60.15 -15.89
N THR A 198 -0.89 60.46 -16.30
CA THR A 198 -1.30 61.83 -16.66
C THR A 198 -1.22 62.77 -15.45
N ALA A 199 -1.71 62.35 -14.28
CA ALA A 199 -1.66 63.14 -13.06
C ALA A 199 -0.21 63.39 -12.61
N LEU A 200 0.68 62.42 -12.78
CA LEU A 200 2.10 62.55 -12.48
C LEU A 200 2.78 63.52 -13.45
N GLN A 201 2.51 63.41 -14.76
CA GLN A 201 3.01 64.36 -15.75
C GLN A 201 2.53 65.80 -15.48
N ALA A 202 1.26 65.98 -15.12
CA ALA A 202 0.72 67.28 -14.72
C ALA A 202 1.40 67.83 -13.46
N SER A 203 1.65 66.97 -12.46
CA SER A 203 2.36 67.34 -11.23
C SER A 203 3.80 67.78 -11.51
N TYR A 204 4.51 67.10 -12.44
CA TYR A 204 5.83 67.52 -12.89
C TYR A 204 5.79 68.85 -13.65
N ALA A 205 4.83 69.04 -14.56
CA ALA A 205 4.66 70.29 -15.29
C ALA A 205 4.38 71.47 -14.35
N MET A 206 3.52 71.27 -13.35
CA MET A 206 3.25 72.26 -12.29
C MET A 206 4.50 72.55 -11.46
N SER A 207 5.27 71.53 -11.09
CA SER A 207 6.53 71.71 -10.35
C SER A 207 7.55 72.54 -11.14
N VAL A 208 7.65 72.32 -12.46
CA VAL A 208 8.47 73.13 -13.37
C VAL A 208 7.93 74.56 -13.49
N GLN A 209 6.62 74.76 -13.58
CA GLN A 209 5.98 76.08 -13.64
C GLN A 209 6.24 76.90 -12.35
N ILE A 210 6.10 76.28 -11.18
CA ILE A 210 6.40 76.88 -9.87
C ILE A 210 7.88 77.23 -9.76
N GLY A 211 8.76 76.34 -10.25
CA GLY A 211 10.20 76.61 -10.32
C GLY A 211 10.55 77.81 -11.23
N LYS A 212 9.82 77.99 -12.34
CA LYS A 212 10.01 79.12 -13.27
C LYS A 212 9.49 80.45 -12.70
N MET A 213 8.31 80.46 -12.07
CA MET A 213 7.73 81.67 -11.49
C MET A 213 8.47 82.16 -10.24
N SER A 214 9.09 81.28 -9.44
CA SER A 214 9.63 81.66 -8.12
C SER A 214 11.10 82.13 -8.09
N ILE A 215 11.86 82.04 -9.18
CA ILE A 215 13.28 82.48 -9.17
C ILE A 215 13.61 83.49 -10.28
N LEU A 216 13.04 83.38 -11.48
CA LEU A 216 13.37 84.29 -12.60
C LEU A 216 12.48 85.54 -12.66
N GLU A 217 11.26 85.47 -12.12
CA GLU A 217 10.29 86.58 -12.17
C GLU A 217 10.40 87.52 -10.96
N TYR A 218 11.12 87.10 -9.90
CA TYR A 218 11.43 87.92 -8.73
C TYR A 218 12.65 88.84 -8.92
N LEU A 219 13.48 88.60 -9.94
CA LEU A 219 14.72 89.35 -10.21
C LEU A 219 14.62 90.34 -11.37
N ARG A 220 13.41 90.74 -11.76
CA ARG A 220 13.17 91.76 -12.78
C ARG A 220 12.49 92.99 -12.21
#